data_AF-A0A6M1SJG9-F1
#
_entry.id   AF-A0A6M1SJG9-F1
#
_cell.length_a   1.000
_cell.length_b   1.000
_cell.length_c   1.000
_cell.angle_alpha   90.00
_cell.angle_beta   90.00
_cell.angle_gamma   90.00
#
_symmetry.space_group_name_H-M   'P 1'
#
loop_
_entity.id
_entity.type
_entity.pdbx_description
1 polymer ?
#
loop_
_entity_poly.entity_id
_entity_poly.type
_entity_poly.pdbx_seq_one_letter_code
_entity_poly.pdbx_strand_id
1 'polypeptide(L)' 'HATPLHQPAGQLPYQRRLRQLHVSLPPQHPLRPYLTLLEKQRGLKQQWFEGELVAVGVG' A
#
# COMPACT_ATOMS: atom_id res chain seq x y z
N HIS A 1 -8.54 8.01 18.01
CA HIS A 1 -7.91 6.70 18.29
C HIS A 1 -7.90 5.88 17.01
N ALA A 2 -6.72 5.64 16.41
CA ALA A 2 -6.55 4.72 15.28
C ALA A 2 -5.92 3.43 15.82
N THR A 3 -6.56 2.29 15.56
CA THR A 3 -6.05 0.97 15.95
C THR A 3 -5.07 0.43 14.90
N PRO A 4 -4.12 -0.45 15.26
CA PRO A 4 -3.25 -1.17 14.31
C PRO A 4 -4.00 -1.99 13.25
N LEU A 5 -5.30 -2.18 13.46
CA LEU A 5 -6.23 -2.87 12.56
C LEU A 5 -6.91 -1.90 11.58
N HIS A 6 -6.68 -0.59 11.70
CA HIS A 6 -7.33 0.39 10.85
C HIS A 6 -6.78 0.29 9.43
N GLN A 7 -7.65 -0.20 8.55
CA GLN A 7 -7.43 -0.13 7.13
C GLN A 7 -8.02 1.17 6.57
N PRO A 8 -7.24 2.00 5.85
CA PRO A 8 -7.76 3.20 5.21
C PRO A 8 -8.91 2.85 4.25
N ALA A 9 -10.05 3.55 4.37
CA ALA A 9 -11.21 3.31 3.51
C ALA A 9 -10.88 3.40 2.01
N GLY A 10 -9.96 4.30 1.64
CA GLY A 10 -9.48 4.43 0.26
C GLY A 10 -8.69 3.22 -0.28
N GLN A 11 -8.20 2.31 0.57
CA GLN A 11 -7.52 1.09 0.13
C GLN A 11 -8.47 -0.08 -0.10
N LEU A 12 -9.68 -0.06 0.48
CA LEU A 12 -10.66 -1.15 0.37
C LEU A 12 -10.99 -1.52 -1.09
N PRO A 13 -11.20 -0.57 -2.02
CA PRO A 13 -11.50 -0.90 -3.42
C PRO A 13 -10.37 -1.64 -4.12
N TYR A 14 -9.12 -1.44 -3.69
CA TYR A 14 -7.93 -1.97 -4.37
C TYR A 14 -7.47 -3.33 -3.82
N GLN A 15 -7.90 -3.73 -2.63
CA GLN A 15 -7.49 -5.01 -2.03
C GLN A 15 -7.78 -6.22 -2.91
N ARG A 16 -8.99 -6.27 -3.48
CA ARG A 16 -9.37 -7.38 -4.37
C ARG A 16 -8.42 -7.48 -5.55
N ARG A 17 -8.06 -6.33 -6.14
CA ARG A 17 -7.14 -6.24 -7.28
C ARG A 17 -5.72 -6.61 -6.90
N LEU A 18 -5.24 -6.21 -5.72
CA LEU A 18 -3.93 -6.61 -5.19
C LEU A 18 -3.83 -8.13 -5.00
N ARG A 19 -4.84 -8.76 -4.43
CA ARG A 19 -4.91 -10.23 -4.30
C ARG A 19 -4.90 -10.93 -5.64
N GLN A 20 -5.70 -10.45 -6.60
CA GLN A 20 -5.74 -11.01 -7.95
C GLN A 20 -4.39 -10.91 -8.65
N LEU A 21 -3.74 -9.75 -8.58
CA LEU A 21 -2.40 -9.56 -9.13
C LEU A 21 -1.39 -10.50 -8.47
N HIS A 22 -1.43 -10.63 -7.14
CA HIS A 22 -0.50 -11.50 -6.42
C HIS A 22 -0.63 -12.98 -6.85
N VAL A 23 -1.86 -13.48 -7.02
CA VAL A 23 -2.10 -14.86 -7.49
C VAL A 23 -1.73 -15.04 -8.96
N SER A 24 -1.94 -14.02 -9.80
CA SER A 24 -1.66 -14.09 -11.24
C SER A 24 -0.18 -14.13 -11.61
N LEU A 25 0.70 -13.68 -10.72
CA LEU A 25 2.14 -13.63 -10.98
C LEU A 25 2.81 -14.97 -10.68
N PRO A 26 3.89 -15.36 -11.40
CA PRO A 26 4.69 -16.54 -11.03
C PRO A 26 5.33 -16.39 -9.63
N PRO A 27 5.54 -17.47 -8.85
CA PRO A 27 6.08 -17.39 -7.49
C PRO A 27 7.41 -16.62 -7.37
N GLN A 28 8.26 -16.68 -8.39
CA GLN A 28 9.57 -16.00 -8.43
C GLN A 28 9.48 -14.55 -8.94
N HIS A 29 8.28 -14.04 -9.20
CA HIS A 29 8.12 -12.70 -9.77
C HIS A 29 8.53 -11.62 -8.75
N PRO A 30 9.39 -10.66 -9.13
CA PRO A 30 9.99 -9.70 -8.20
C PRO A 30 8.97 -8.79 -7.50
N LEU A 31 7.77 -8.63 -8.06
CA LEU A 31 6.71 -7.82 -7.46
C LEU A 31 5.88 -8.52 -6.37
N ARG A 32 5.97 -9.85 -6.19
CA ARG A 32 5.14 -10.55 -5.20
C ARG A 32 5.37 -10.11 -3.75
N PRO A 33 6.63 -9.90 -3.29
CA PRO A 33 6.88 -9.36 -1.96
C PRO A 33 6.25 -7.97 -1.76
N TYR A 34 6.31 -7.12 -2.78
CA TYR A 34 5.74 -5.77 -2.73
C TYR A 34 4.21 -5.78 -2.68
N LEU A 35 3.55 -6.63 -3.46
CA LEU A 35 2.09 -6.78 -3.43
C LEU A 35 1.61 -7.31 -2.06
N THR A 36 2.37 -8.23 -1.47
CA THR A 36 2.10 -8.74 -0.11
C THR A 36 2.22 -7.62 0.93
N LEU A 37 3.23 -6.74 0.77
CA LEU A 37 3.42 -5.60 1.65
C LEU A 37 2.23 -4.64 1.53
N LEU A 38 1.86 -4.24 0.32
CA LEU A 38 0.70 -3.39 0.04
C LEU A 38 -0.63 -3.97 0.57
N GLU A 39 -0.83 -5.27 0.48
CA GLU A 39 -2.04 -5.93 1.03
C GLU A 39 -2.09 -5.87 2.56
N LYS A 40 -0.93 -5.99 3.21
CA LYS A 40 -0.78 -5.99 4.67
C LYS A 40 -0.62 -4.59 5.26
N GLN A 41 -0.46 -3.55 4.43
CA GLN A 41 -0.34 -2.18 4.91
C GLN A 41 -1.60 -1.77 5.67
N ARG A 42 -1.41 -1.54 6.96
CA ARG A 42 -2.39 -1.01 7.91
C ARG A 42 -1.70 0.12 8.65
N GLY A 43 -2.35 1.27 8.75
CA GLY A 43 -1.71 2.44 9.35
C GLY A 43 -2.36 3.76 8.96
N LEU A 44 -2.04 4.81 9.72
CA LEU A 44 -2.45 6.19 9.46
C LEU A 44 -1.77 6.72 8.19
N LYS A 45 -2.47 7.58 7.43
CA LYS A 45 -1.93 8.29 6.25
C LYS A 45 -0.64 9.08 6.59
N GLN A 46 -0.52 9.56 7.83
CA GLN A 46 0.64 10.26 8.38
C GLN A 46 1.88 9.37 8.55
N GLN A 47 1.71 8.05 8.60
CA GLN A 47 2.81 7.09 8.74
C GLN A 47 3.55 6.83 7.42
N TRP A 48 2.99 7.29 6.30
CA TRP A 48 3.58 7.18 4.96
C TRP A 48 4.32 8.44 4.54
N PHE A 49 3.96 9.57 5.14
CA PHE A 49 4.50 10.88 4.82
C PHE A 49 4.59 11.65 6.13
N GLU A 50 5.76 11.60 6.77
CA GLU A 50 6.05 12.29 8.02
C GLU A 50 6.14 13.84 7.86
N GLY A 51 5.91 14.37 6.66
CA GLY A 51 5.93 15.82 6.37
C GLY A 51 4.87 16.25 5.38
N GLU A 52 4.64 17.56 5.28
CA GLU A 52 3.88 18.12 4.16
C GLU A 52 4.53 17.71 2.84
N LEU A 53 3.72 17.30 1.86
CA LEU A 53 4.18 16.98 0.53
C LEU A 53 4.64 18.28 -0.15
N VAL A 54 5.95 18.49 -0.25
CA VAL A 54 6.53 19.65 -0.93
C VAL A 54 6.79 19.30 -2.40
N ALA A 55 6.38 20.19 -3.31
CA ALA A 55 6.70 20.05 -4.73
C ALA A 55 8.20 20.30 -4.97
N VAL A 56 8.89 19.32 -5.55
CA VAL A 56 10.29 19.49 -5.99
C VAL A 56 10.26 19.97 -7.45
N GLY A 57 10.71 21.20 -7.69
CA GLY A 57 10.90 21.72 -9.03
C GLY A 57 12.06 20.99 -9.72
N VAL A 58 11.81 20.45 -10.91
CA VAL A 58 12.87 19.91 -11.77
C VAL A 58 13.47 21.10 -12.53
N GLY A 59 14.59 21.61 -12.01
CA GLY A 59 15.46 22.57 -12.69
C GLY A 59 16.52 21.88 -13.51
#